data_AF-A0A9X4FGM4-F1
#
_entry.id   AF-A0A9X4FGM4-F1
#
_cell.length_a   1.000
_cell.length_b   1.000
_cell.length_c   1.000
_cell.angle_alpha   90.00
_cell.angle_beta   90.00
_cell.angle_gamma   90.00
#
_symmetry.space_group_name_H-M   'P 1'
#
loop_
_entity.id
_entity.type
_entity.pdbx_description
1 polymer ?
#
loop_
_entity_poly.entity_id
_entity_poly.type
_entity_poly.pdbx_seq_one_letter_code
_entity_poly.pdbx_strand_id
1 'polypeptide(L)'
;FLLVMIHLISDCTHLTQCPKLLVRIIKLPPDALYLYWVSLINTQFYVTKYTVSEDVKSLMARKSLYQNRDGSLGNVCYRTEFVFGLLPNGQAKVWLRGCGEIIYLTELAPDKVMDRDSHGFGVEKYKQPGSSLERIHKRAEDAGVLIDPIPWDKVNKVYSMEEIKPLN
;
A
#
# COMPACT_ATOMS: atom_id res chain seq x y z
N PHE A 1 10.11 9.63 2.48
CA PHE A 1 9.46 8.86 1.42
C PHE A 1 7.99 8.72 1.78
N LEU A 2 7.10 9.04 0.82
CA LEU A 2 5.66 8.81 0.81
C LEU A 2 4.76 9.71 1.70
N LEU A 3 3.97 10.58 1.03
CA LEU A 3 2.66 11.01 1.52
C LEU A 3 1.66 10.03 0.89
N VAL A 4 0.99 9.21 1.70
CA VAL A 4 0.00 8.24 1.25
C VAL A 4 -1.37 8.75 1.65
N MET A 5 -2.22 9.08 0.68
CA MET A 5 -3.65 9.28 0.93
C MET A 5 -4.39 8.03 0.45
N ILE A 6 -4.66 7.10 1.38
CA ILE A 6 -5.43 5.90 1.10
C ILE A 6 -6.91 6.28 1.03
N HIS A 7 -7.49 6.26 -0.16
CA HIS A 7 -8.95 6.25 -0.32
C HIS A 7 -9.41 4.79 -0.42
N LEU A 8 -9.93 4.24 0.68
CA LEU A 8 -10.64 2.96 0.64
C LEU A 8 -12.03 3.22 0.05
N ILE A 9 -12.19 3.00 -1.24
CA ILE A 9 -13.52 2.98 -1.88
C ILE A 9 -14.07 1.57 -1.67
N SER A 10 -14.92 1.40 -0.65
CA SER A 10 -15.86 0.27 -0.60
C SER A 10 -17.04 0.68 -1.47
N ASP A 11 -17.28 0.01 -2.59
CA ASP A 11 -18.48 0.21 -3.39
C ASP A 11 -19.73 -0.25 -2.59
N CYS A 12 -20.20 0.64 -1.72
CA CYS A 12 -21.55 0.63 -1.16
C CYS A 12 -22.28 1.87 -1.69
N THR A 13 -22.41 1.98 -3.01
CA THR A 13 -22.96 3.14 -3.72
C THR A 13 -24.50 3.22 -3.72
N HIS A 14 -25.20 2.42 -2.90
CA HIS A 14 -26.66 2.56 -2.70
C HIS A 14 -27.05 2.52 -1.21
N LEU A 15 -26.85 3.66 -0.54
CA LEU A 15 -27.11 3.90 0.90
C LEU A 15 -28.61 4.00 1.30
N THR A 16 -29.52 3.25 0.69
CA THR A 16 -30.94 3.21 1.13
C THR A 16 -31.52 1.82 1.35
N GLN A 17 -30.77 0.74 1.12
CA GLN A 17 -31.29 -0.63 1.26
C GLN A 17 -30.37 -1.61 2.02
N CYS A 18 -29.70 -1.15 3.09
CA CYS A 18 -29.25 -2.08 4.12
C CYS A 18 -30.34 -2.20 5.20
N PRO A 19 -31.20 -3.25 5.20
CA PRO A 19 -32.12 -3.47 6.30
C PRO A 19 -31.33 -3.63 7.60
N LYS A 20 -31.88 -3.08 8.69
CA LYS A 20 -31.38 -3.19 10.06
C LYS A 20 -31.37 -4.66 10.51
N LEU A 21 -30.44 -5.45 10.00
CA LEU A 21 -30.07 -6.74 10.54
C LEU A 21 -28.81 -6.54 11.35
N LEU A 22 -28.90 -6.97 12.61
CA LEU A 22 -27.82 -7.14 13.59
C LEU A 22 -26.43 -7.30 12.90
N VAL A 23 -25.75 -6.19 12.65
CA VAL A 23 -24.46 -6.18 11.98
C VAL A 23 -23.44 -6.69 12.99
N ARG A 24 -23.26 -8.02 13.07
CA ARG A 24 -21.90 -8.53 13.26
C ARG A 24 -21.10 -7.84 12.17
N ILE A 25 -20.11 -7.04 12.54
CA ILE A 25 -19.25 -6.33 11.59
C ILE A 25 -18.47 -7.41 10.81
N ILE A 26 -19.10 -7.96 9.78
CA ILE A 26 -18.44 -8.73 8.75
C ILE A 26 -17.78 -7.66 7.90
N LYS A 27 -16.48 -7.41 8.15
CA LYS A 27 -15.65 -6.63 7.23
C LYS A 27 -15.55 -7.47 5.95
N LEU A 28 -16.46 -7.24 5.00
CA LEU A 28 -16.33 -7.83 3.68
C LEU A 28 -15.07 -7.24 3.02
N PRO A 29 -14.17 -8.08 2.48
CA PRO A 29 -13.01 -7.59 1.76
C PRO A 29 -13.49 -6.79 0.51
N PRO A 30 -12.83 -5.66 0.18
CA PRO A 30 -13.24 -4.85 -0.96
C PRO A 30 -12.97 -5.60 -2.28
N ASP A 31 -13.70 -5.25 -3.33
CA ASP A 31 -13.45 -5.80 -4.68
C ASP A 31 -12.22 -5.18 -5.34
N ALA A 32 -11.94 -3.91 -5.04
CA ALA A 32 -10.77 -3.21 -5.54
C ALA A 32 -10.26 -2.17 -4.55
N LEU A 33 -8.96 -1.88 -4.63
CA LEU A 33 -8.29 -0.81 -3.91
C LEU A 33 -7.69 0.18 -4.91
N TYR A 34 -7.93 1.45 -4.67
CA TYR A 34 -7.31 2.55 -5.43
C TYR A 34 -6.40 3.35 -4.51
N LEU A 35 -5.18 3.58 -4.98
CA LEU A 35 -4.22 4.42 -4.29
C LEU A 35 -3.74 5.54 -5.20
N TYR A 36 -3.97 6.77 -4.77
CA TYR A 36 -3.46 7.97 -5.41
C TYR A 36 -2.24 8.44 -4.63
N TRP A 37 -1.10 8.56 -5.30
CA TRP A 37 0.15 8.88 -4.64
C TRP A 37 1.11 9.63 -5.54
N VAL A 38 2.05 10.33 -4.90
CA VAL A 38 3.06 11.14 -5.57
C VAL A 38 4.43 10.54 -5.28
N SER A 39 5.15 10.19 -6.33
CA SER A 39 6.57 9.88 -6.21
C SER A 39 7.32 11.19 -6.08
N LEU A 40 7.84 11.47 -4.88
CA LEU A 40 8.61 12.70 -4.64
C LEU A 40 9.95 12.69 -5.38
N ILE A 41 10.55 11.53 -5.70
CA ILE A 41 11.86 11.50 -6.37
C ILE A 41 11.79 12.06 -7.79
N ASN A 42 10.85 11.59 -8.61
CA ASN A 42 10.66 12.08 -9.99
C ASN A 42 9.49 13.06 -10.13
N THR A 43 8.86 13.45 -9.02
CA THR A 43 7.68 14.34 -8.96
C THR A 43 6.59 13.94 -9.97
N GLN A 44 6.26 12.65 -10.00
CA GLN A 44 5.21 12.10 -10.85
C GLN A 44 4.02 11.61 -10.01
N PHE A 45 2.81 11.80 -10.55
CA PHE A 45 1.55 11.46 -9.90
C PHE A 45 1.01 10.14 -10.48
N TYR A 46 0.73 9.18 -9.61
CA TYR A 46 0.33 7.84 -10.00
C TYR A 46 -0.97 7.42 -9.34
N VAL A 47 -1.71 6.58 -10.06
CA VAL A 47 -2.81 5.79 -9.53
C VAL A 47 -2.42 4.32 -9.58
N THR A 48 -2.52 3.63 -8.46
CA THR A 48 -2.40 2.17 -8.38
C THR A 48 -3.78 1.59 -8.16
N LYS A 49 -4.17 0.61 -8.98
CA LYS A 49 -5.40 -0.16 -8.83
C LYS A 49 -5.07 -1.62 -8.55
N TYR A 50 -5.55 -2.16 -7.45
CA TYR A 50 -5.48 -3.58 -7.14
C TYR A 50 -6.89 -4.17 -7.13
N THR A 51 -7.15 -5.16 -7.99
CA THR A 51 -8.40 -5.94 -7.96
C THR A 51 -8.19 -7.14 -7.04
N VAL A 52 -9.01 -7.29 -6.01
CA VAL A 52 -8.85 -8.34 -5.01
C VAL A 52 -9.46 -9.64 -5.56
N SER A 53 -8.62 -10.65 -5.81
CA SER A 53 -9.09 -11.95 -6.29
C SER A 53 -9.89 -12.70 -5.23
N GLU A 54 -10.73 -13.63 -5.66
CA GLU A 54 -11.50 -14.50 -4.75
C GLU A 54 -10.60 -15.32 -3.82
N ASP A 55 -9.42 -15.75 -4.29
CA ASP A 55 -8.44 -16.46 -3.46
C ASP A 55 -7.94 -15.57 -2.31
N VAL A 56 -7.67 -14.29 -2.59
CA VAL A 56 -7.26 -13.34 -1.57
C VAL A 56 -8.43 -13.03 -0.61
N LYS A 57 -9.66 -12.87 -1.11
CA LYS A 57 -10.84 -12.70 -0.25
C LYS A 57 -11.05 -13.91 0.66
N SER A 58 -10.91 -15.12 0.12
CA SER A 58 -10.97 -16.38 0.86
C SER A 58 -9.89 -16.46 1.93
N LEU A 59 -8.65 -16.09 1.59
CA LEU A 59 -7.53 -16.03 2.50
C LEU A 59 -7.75 -15.02 3.64
N MET A 60 -8.32 -13.86 3.34
CA MET A 60 -8.68 -12.84 4.34
C MET A 60 -9.78 -13.34 5.28
N ALA A 61 -10.75 -14.11 4.78
CA ALA A 61 -11.84 -14.68 5.57
C ALA A 61 -11.41 -15.93 6.37
N ARG A 62 -10.30 -16.57 6.01
CA ARG A 62 -9.82 -17.78 6.65
C ARG A 62 -9.25 -17.49 8.05
N LYS A 63 -9.89 -18.10 9.05
CA LYS A 63 -9.38 -18.13 10.43
C LYS A 63 -8.02 -18.83 10.48
N SER A 64 -7.11 -18.23 11.23
CA SER A 64 -5.82 -18.83 11.58
C SER A 64 -5.54 -18.58 13.06
N LEU A 65 -4.48 -19.19 13.58
CA LEU A 65 -3.98 -18.93 14.91
C LEU A 65 -2.65 -18.18 14.79
N TYR A 66 -2.45 -17.19 15.64
CA TYR A 66 -1.17 -16.50 15.73
C TYR A 66 -0.14 -17.44 16.35
N GLN A 67 1.04 -17.57 15.75
CA GLN A 67 2.13 -18.34 16.36
C GLN A 67 2.99 -17.39 17.21
N ASN A 68 3.03 -17.64 18.51
CA ASN A 68 3.88 -16.90 19.43
C ASN A 68 5.37 -17.21 19.18
N ARG A 69 6.25 -16.35 19.70
CA ARG A 69 7.71 -16.54 19.56
C ARG A 69 8.24 -17.83 20.17
N ASP A 70 7.53 -18.38 21.16
CA ASP A 70 7.83 -19.66 21.81
C ASP A 70 7.26 -20.88 21.06
N GLY A 71 6.62 -20.66 19.90
CA GLY A 71 5.99 -21.68 19.08
C GLY A 71 4.57 -22.06 19.52
N SER A 72 4.06 -21.51 20.63
CA SER A 72 2.69 -21.77 21.09
C SER A 72 1.64 -21.11 20.18
N LEU A 73 0.47 -21.73 20.09
CA LEU A 73 -0.67 -21.17 19.35
C LEU A 73 -1.42 -20.17 20.22
N GLY A 74 -1.46 -18.93 19.78
CA GLY A 74 -2.17 -17.83 20.41
C GLY A 74 -3.61 -17.68 19.90
N ASN A 75 -4.13 -16.46 19.98
CA ASN A 75 -5.50 -16.14 19.62
C ASN A 75 -5.79 -16.30 18.12
N VAL A 76 -7.09 -16.43 17.80
CA VAL A 76 -7.58 -16.38 16.42
C VAL A 76 -7.15 -15.06 15.76
N CYS A 77 -6.61 -15.16 14.56
CA CYS A 77 -6.13 -14.05 13.76
C CYS A 77 -6.60 -14.19 12.30
N TYR A 78 -6.50 -13.08 11.57
CA TYR A 78 -6.81 -12.97 10.14
C TYR A 78 -5.74 -12.15 9.43
N ARG A 79 -5.64 -12.32 8.12
CA ARG A 79 -4.75 -11.54 7.25
C ARG A 79 -5.59 -10.48 6.56
N THR A 80 -5.61 -9.27 7.08
CA THR A 80 -6.57 -8.23 6.66
C THR A 80 -5.94 -6.91 6.28
N GLU A 81 -4.60 -6.84 6.31
CA GLU A 81 -3.87 -5.61 6.03
C GLU A 81 -3.21 -5.72 4.66
N PHE A 82 -3.60 -4.85 3.72
CA PHE A 82 -2.85 -4.70 2.48
C PHE A 82 -1.66 -3.77 2.70
N VAL A 83 -0.48 -4.22 2.28
CA VAL A 83 0.76 -3.45 2.30
C VAL A 83 1.18 -3.16 0.87
N PHE A 84 1.41 -1.89 0.57
CA PHE A 84 1.84 -1.44 -0.76
C PHE A 84 3.27 -0.89 -0.70
N GLY A 85 4.16 -1.47 -1.51
CA GLY A 85 5.51 -0.98 -1.73
C GLY A 85 5.54 -0.18 -3.02
N LEU A 86 5.53 1.14 -2.89
CA LEU A 86 5.43 2.07 -4.02
C LEU A 86 6.82 2.35 -4.60
N LEU A 87 7.01 1.98 -5.86
CA LEU A 87 8.26 2.14 -6.59
C LEU A 87 8.22 3.45 -7.38
N PRO A 88 9.30 4.26 -7.39
CA PRO A 88 9.26 5.60 -7.97
C PRO A 88 8.84 5.72 -9.45
N ASN A 89 8.90 4.63 -10.23
CA ASN A 89 8.43 4.57 -11.62
C ASN A 89 6.92 4.29 -11.76
N GLY A 90 6.17 4.31 -10.66
CA GLY A 90 4.73 4.09 -10.64
C GLY A 90 4.31 2.65 -10.37
N GLN A 91 5.25 1.70 -10.41
CA GLN A 91 4.95 0.31 -10.06
C GLN A 91 4.68 0.15 -8.56
N ALA A 92 3.87 -0.83 -8.19
CA ALA A 92 3.57 -1.13 -6.79
C ALA A 92 3.59 -2.64 -6.53
N LYS A 93 4.30 -3.06 -5.50
CA LYS A 93 4.23 -4.43 -4.98
C LYS A 93 3.18 -4.50 -3.88
N VAL A 94 2.40 -5.58 -3.87
CA VAL A 94 1.28 -5.77 -2.94
C VAL A 94 1.51 -7.00 -2.09
N TRP A 95 1.35 -6.84 -0.79
CA TRP A 95 1.34 -7.93 0.17
C TRP A 95 0.06 -7.93 1.00
N LEU A 96 -0.30 -9.10 1.53
CA LEU A 96 -1.31 -9.25 2.58
C LEU A 96 -0.62 -9.62 3.88
N ARG A 97 -0.80 -8.80 4.90
CA ARG A 97 -0.22 -8.98 6.23
C ARG A 97 -1.27 -9.38 7.26
N GLY A 98 -0.83 -10.22 8.19
CA GLY A 98 -1.54 -10.56 9.42
C GLY A 98 -1.07 -11.91 9.95
N CYS A 99 -1.49 -12.27 11.16
CA CYS A 99 -1.09 -13.54 11.78
C CYS A 99 0.42 -13.76 11.96
N GLY A 100 1.24 -12.71 11.98
CA GLY A 100 2.70 -12.82 12.11
C GLY A 100 3.42 -13.18 10.80
N GLU A 101 2.73 -13.07 9.66
CA GLU A 101 3.29 -13.31 8.34
C GLU A 101 2.88 -12.24 7.33
N ILE A 102 3.68 -12.13 6.27
CA ILE A 102 3.42 -11.27 5.12
C ILE A 102 3.39 -12.14 3.88
N ILE A 103 2.31 -12.09 3.11
CA ILE A 103 2.12 -12.89 1.91
C ILE A 103 2.26 -12.00 0.69
N TYR A 104 3.22 -12.29 -0.18
CA TYR A 104 3.35 -11.58 -1.44
C TYR A 104 2.21 -11.96 -2.39
N LEU A 105 1.50 -10.95 -2.90
CA LEU A 105 0.36 -11.16 -3.80
C LEU A 105 0.76 -10.94 -5.25
N THR A 106 1.28 -9.75 -5.57
CA THR A 106 1.55 -9.36 -6.96
C THR A 106 2.40 -8.08 -7.06
N GLU A 107 2.84 -7.78 -8.27
CA GLU A 107 3.41 -6.49 -8.68
C GLU A 107 2.53 -5.88 -9.77
N LEU A 108 2.23 -4.59 -9.63
CA LEU A 108 1.29 -3.84 -10.45
C LEU A 108 2.02 -2.73 -11.20
N ALA A 109 1.74 -2.61 -12.49
CA ALA A 109 1.98 -1.38 -13.22
C ALA A 109 1.10 -0.24 -12.68
N PRO A 110 1.46 1.05 -12.89
CA PRO A 110 0.54 2.15 -12.60
C PRO A 110 -0.72 1.99 -13.46
N ASP A 111 -1.89 2.12 -12.83
CA ASP A 111 -3.19 2.17 -13.54
C ASP A 111 -3.28 3.45 -14.37
N LYS A 112 -2.82 4.58 -13.79
CA LYS A 112 -2.74 5.87 -14.47
C LYS A 112 -1.51 6.66 -14.03
N VAL A 113 -1.01 7.45 -14.95
CA VAL A 113 -0.09 8.55 -14.70
C VAL A 113 -0.87 9.85 -14.88
N MET A 114 -0.83 10.72 -13.88
CA MET A 114 -1.60 11.97 -13.87
C MET A 114 -0.67 13.18 -13.95
N ASP A 115 -1.21 14.31 -14.40
CA ASP A 115 -0.49 15.60 -14.43
C ASP A 115 -0.54 16.34 -13.07
N ARG A 116 -1.44 15.91 -12.18
CA ARG A 116 -1.74 16.55 -10.89
C ARG A 116 -2.05 15.47 -9.86
N ASP A 117 -1.85 15.79 -8.59
CA ASP A 117 -2.25 14.92 -7.49
C ASP A 117 -3.77 14.89 -7.29
N SER A 118 -4.22 14.08 -6.34
CA SER A 118 -5.62 13.94 -5.95
C SER A 118 -6.30 15.22 -5.43
N HIS A 119 -5.53 16.22 -5.04
CA HIS A 119 -6.03 17.54 -4.60
C HIS A 119 -5.97 18.58 -5.73
N GLY A 120 -5.53 18.18 -6.93
CA GLY A 120 -5.36 19.08 -8.06
C GLY A 120 -4.09 19.93 -7.98
N PHE A 121 -3.08 19.55 -7.20
CA PHE A 121 -1.77 20.21 -7.22
C PHE A 121 -0.85 19.60 -8.28
N GLY A 122 -0.26 20.45 -9.12
CA GLY A 122 0.77 20.05 -10.08
C GLY A 122 2.18 20.09 -9.50
N VAL A 123 3.17 19.76 -10.34
CA VAL A 123 4.61 19.69 -10.02
C VAL A 123 5.10 20.95 -9.29
N GLU A 124 4.64 22.14 -9.71
CA GLU A 124 5.05 23.42 -9.13
C GLU A 124 4.84 23.48 -7.61
N LYS A 125 3.75 22.90 -7.09
CA LYS A 125 3.47 22.88 -5.65
C LYS A 125 4.56 22.14 -4.86
N TYR A 126 5.12 21.09 -5.47
CA TYR A 126 6.10 20.22 -4.85
C TYR A 126 7.53 20.73 -5.00
N LYS A 127 7.77 21.72 -5.87
CA LYS A 127 9.07 22.38 -6.06
C LYS A 127 9.18 23.73 -5.36
N GLN A 128 8.15 24.18 -4.65
CA GLN A 128 8.19 25.43 -3.89
C GLN A 128 9.29 25.40 -2.81
N PRO A 129 9.94 26.53 -2.50
CA PRO A 129 10.84 26.64 -1.36
C PRO A 129 10.16 26.18 -0.06
N GLY A 130 10.87 25.41 0.75
CA GLY A 130 10.35 24.79 1.96
C GLY A 130 9.47 23.55 1.72
N SER A 131 9.32 23.10 0.48
CA SER A 131 8.59 21.88 0.15
C SER A 131 9.22 20.64 0.79
N SER A 132 8.42 19.58 0.90
CA SER A 132 8.92 18.27 1.35
C SER A 132 10.02 17.74 0.42
N LEU A 133 10.01 18.09 -0.86
CA LEU A 133 11.01 17.64 -1.83
C LEU A 133 12.37 18.27 -1.54
N GLU A 134 12.44 19.59 -1.44
CA GLU A 134 13.69 20.30 -1.12
C GLU A 134 14.31 19.79 0.20
N ARG A 135 13.46 19.56 1.21
CA ARG A 135 13.90 18.98 2.50
C ARG A 135 14.49 17.58 2.36
N ILE A 136 13.97 16.76 1.45
CA ILE A 136 14.50 15.41 1.18
C ILE A 136 15.87 15.51 0.50
N HIS A 137 16.02 16.37 -0.51
CA HIS A 137 17.29 16.60 -1.19
C HIS A 137 18.36 17.11 -0.22
N LYS A 138 18.05 18.13 0.59
CA LYS A 138 18.98 18.64 1.59
C LYS A 138 19.45 17.57 2.58
N ARG A 139 18.53 16.73 3.08
CA ARG A 139 18.91 15.62 3.98
C ARG A 139 19.79 14.57 3.30
N ALA A 140 19.60 14.34 2.01
CA ALA A 140 20.45 13.44 1.25
C ALA A 140 21.87 14.01 1.09
N GLU A 141 21.96 15.31 0.76
CA GLU A 141 23.23 16.05 0.69
C GLU A 141 23.96 16.05 2.04
N ASP A 142 23.26 16.38 3.13
CA ASP A 142 23.81 16.38 4.50
C ASP A 142 24.34 14.99 4.91
N ALA A 143 23.73 13.92 4.40
CA ALA A 143 24.15 12.54 4.64
C ALA A 143 25.19 12.02 3.63
N GLY A 144 25.61 12.84 2.66
CA GLY A 144 26.58 12.45 1.61
C GLY A 144 26.06 11.34 0.68
N VAL A 145 24.74 11.23 0.50
CA VAL A 145 24.11 10.21 -0.35
C VAL A 145 23.45 10.82 -1.58
N LEU A 146 23.57 10.13 -2.71
CA LEU A 146 22.82 10.47 -3.93
C LEU A 146 21.48 9.75 -3.93
N ILE A 147 20.41 10.49 -4.18
CA ILE A 147 19.04 9.97 -4.35
C ILE A 147 18.56 10.05 -5.81
N ASP A 148 19.33 10.73 -6.65
CA ASP A 148 19.15 10.85 -8.10
C ASP A 148 20.50 10.53 -8.78
N PRO A 149 20.57 9.56 -9.71
CA PRO A 149 19.50 8.68 -10.18
C PRO A 149 19.00 7.69 -9.12
N ILE A 150 17.80 7.15 -9.35
CA ILE A 150 17.14 6.21 -8.43
C ILE A 150 17.98 4.95 -8.27
N PRO A 151 18.43 4.59 -7.05
CA PRO A 151 19.23 3.40 -6.81
C PRO A 151 18.35 2.14 -6.82
N TRP A 152 18.06 1.62 -8.02
CA TRP A 152 17.15 0.48 -8.24
C TRP A 152 17.55 -0.81 -7.50
N ASP A 153 18.85 -1.01 -7.27
CA ASP A 153 19.40 -2.09 -6.46
C ASP A 153 18.89 -2.04 -5.01
N LYS A 154 18.73 -0.83 -4.45
CA LYS A 154 18.24 -0.62 -3.09
C LYS A 154 16.72 -0.64 -3.01
N VAL A 155 16.04 -0.09 -4.01
CA VAL A 155 14.57 0.06 -4.03
C VAL A 155 13.86 -1.29 -4.16
N ASN A 156 14.49 -2.29 -4.80
CA ASN A 156 13.89 -3.62 -4.97
C ASN A 156 14.02 -4.55 -3.75
N LYS A 157 14.78 -4.15 -2.72
CA LYS A 157 15.00 -4.97 -1.54
C LYS A 157 13.84 -4.84 -0.54
N VAL A 158 13.22 -5.95 -0.20
CA VAL A 158 12.16 -6.00 0.82
C VAL A 158 12.80 -6.24 2.19
N TYR A 159 12.48 -5.39 3.16
CA TYR A 159 12.86 -5.56 4.56
C TYR A 159 11.60 -5.89 5.36
N SER A 160 11.59 -7.03 6.03
CA SER A 160 10.48 -7.48 6.86
C SER A 160 11.00 -8.08 8.16
N MET A 161 10.31 -7.80 9.27
CA MET A 161 10.52 -8.51 10.53
C MET A 161 9.80 -9.86 10.57
N GLU A 162 8.80 -10.03 9.71
CA GLU A 162 7.95 -11.21 9.58
C GLU A 162 8.38 -12.05 8.37
N GLU A 163 8.09 -13.35 8.40
CA GLU A 163 8.35 -14.25 7.27
C GLU A 163 7.54 -13.81 6.05
N ILE A 164 8.20 -13.71 4.90
CA ILE A 164 7.56 -13.43 3.61
C ILE A 164 7.23 -14.76 2.95
N LYS A 165 5.95 -15.02 2.73
CA LYS A 165 5.45 -16.25 2.09
C LYS A 165 4.92 -15.97 0.68
N PRO A 166 5.04 -16.92 -0.25
CA PRO A 166 4.32 -16.85 -1.52
C PRO A 166 2.82 -17.05 -1.28
N LEU A 167 2.00 -16.52 -2.18
CA LEU A 167 0.60 -16.92 -2.29
C LEU A 167 0.57 -18.39 -2.78
N ASN A 168 0.00 -19.29 -1.96
CA ASN A 168 -0.20 -20.70 -2.30
C ASN A 168 -1.59 -20.93 -2.87
#